data_AF-A0A9P6USF5-F1
#
_entry.id   AF-A0A9P6USF5-F1
#
_cell.length_a   1.000
_cell.length_b   1.000
_cell.length_c   1.000
_cell.angle_alpha   90.00
_cell.angle_beta   90.00
_cell.angle_gamma   90.00
#
_symmetry.space_group_name_H-M   'P 1'
#
loop_
_entity.id
_entity.type
_entity.pdbx_description
1 polymer ?
#
loop_
_entity_poly.entity_id
_entity_poly.type
_entity_poly.pdbx_seq_one_letter_code
_entity_poly.pdbx_strand_id
1 'polypeptide(L)' 'MSGLPAILKATEEDIKLLLSAQSHLGTKNCDVHMEPYVWKRRADGVHIINIGKTWEKIVLAA' A
#
# COMPACT_ATOMS: atom_id res chain seq x y z
N MET A 1 -5.75 -13.23 4.38
CA MET A 1 -5.53 -12.38 5.56
C MET A 1 -4.13 -12.68 6.06
N SER A 2 -3.27 -11.67 6.15
CA SER A 2 -1.93 -11.84 6.70
C SER A 2 -2.03 -12.35 8.14
N GLY A 3 -1.27 -13.39 8.47
CA GLY A 3 -1.24 -14.00 9.81
C GLY A 3 -0.45 -13.16 10.83
N LEU A 4 -0.46 -11.83 10.68
CA LEU A 4 0.33 -10.93 11.51
C LEU A 4 -0.34 -10.74 12.88
N PRO A 5 0.44 -10.73 13.98
CA PRO A 5 -0.03 -10.36 15.31
C PRO A 5 -0.78 -9.02 15.28
N ALA A 6 -1.87 -8.91 16.04
CA ALA A 6 -2.70 -7.71 16.05
C ALA A 6 -1.95 -6.42 16.45
N ILE A 7 -0.83 -6.56 17.19
CA ILE A 7 0.03 -5.46 17.60
C ILE A 7 0.83 -4.84 16.44
N LEU A 8 1.03 -5.59 15.34
CA LEU A 8 1.77 -5.11 14.15
C LEU A 8 0.84 -4.50 13.10
N LYS A 9 -0.44 -4.34 13.39
CA LYS A 9 -1.37 -3.63 12.50
C LYS A 9 -0.98 -2.15 12.43
N ALA A 10 -1.11 -1.57 11.24
CA ALA A 10 -0.88 -0.14 11.04
C ALA A 10 -1.78 0.68 11.99
N THR A 11 -1.19 1.63 12.71
CA THR A 11 -1.98 2.57 13.50
C THR A 11 -2.63 3.60 12.59
N GLU A 12 -3.65 4.29 13.09
CA GLU A 12 -4.31 5.35 12.33
C GLU A 12 -3.37 6.51 12.00
N GLU A 13 -2.40 6.78 12.88
CA GLU A 13 -1.38 7.81 12.69
C GLU A 13 -0.42 7.44 11.55
N ASP A 14 0.05 6.19 11.49
CA ASP A 14 0.91 5.69 10.41
C ASP A 14 0.21 5.82 9.05
N ILE A 15 -1.07 5.46 8.98
CA ILE A 15 -1.86 5.55 7.75
C ILE A 15 -2.00 7.01 7.31
N LYS A 16 -2.25 7.93 8.25
CA LYS A 16 -2.32 9.38 7.95
C LYS A 16 -1.00 9.88 7.38
N LEU A 17 0.13 9.52 7.99
CA LEU A 17 1.45 9.93 7.51
C LEU A 17 1.75 9.39 6.11
N LEU A 18 1.42 8.12 5.84
CA LEU A 18 1.59 7.51 4.51
C LEU A 18 0.68 8.16 3.44
N LEU A 19 -0.53 8.57 3.82
CA LEU A 19 -1.42 9.33 2.94
C LEU A 19 -0.88 10.73 2.66
N SER A 20 -0.41 11.44 3.69
CA SER A 20 0.22 12.76 3.58
C SER A 20 1.49 12.73 2.72
N ALA A 21 2.28 11.66 2.83
CA ALA A 21 3.47 11.42 2.01
C ALA A 21 3.15 10.92 0.58
N GLN A 22 1.86 10.80 0.22
CA GLN A 22 1.41 10.36 -1.09
C GLN A 22 1.91 8.96 -1.51
N SER A 23 2.28 8.10 -0.56
CA SER A 23 2.89 6.78 -0.83
C SER A 23 1.93 5.78 -1.49
N HIS A 24 0.63 6.09 -1.49
CA HIS A 24 -0.42 5.31 -2.15
C HIS A 24 -0.57 5.64 -3.64
N LEU A 25 0.06 6.71 -4.12
CA LEU A 25 0.04 7.10 -5.53
C LEU A 25 1.22 6.45 -6.24
N GLY A 26 0.92 5.52 -7.15
CA GLY A 26 1.91 4.89 -8.01
C GLY A 26 2.11 5.66 -9.32
N THR A 27 2.52 4.93 -10.36
CA THR A 27 2.76 5.45 -11.71
C THR A 27 1.72 4.95 -12.71
N LYS A 28 1.78 5.46 -13.96
CA LYS A 28 0.94 4.98 -15.07
C LYS A 28 1.28 3.57 -15.54
N ASN A 29 2.52 3.15 -15.36
CA ASN A 29 3.00 1.81 -15.68
C ASN A 29 2.97 0.95 -14.42
N CYS A 30 2.66 -0.33 -14.58
CA CYS A 30 2.68 -1.33 -13.52
C CYS A 30 3.41 -2.57 -14.04
N ASP A 31 4.30 -3.12 -13.23
CA ASP A 31 4.91 -4.43 -13.48
C ASP A 31 3.89 -5.53 -13.13
N VAL A 32 3.95 -6.68 -13.80
CA VAL A 32 3.07 -7.84 -13.58
C VAL A 32 3.15 -8.30 -12.12
N HIS A 33 4.35 -8.23 -11.53
CA HIS A 33 4.54 -8.59 -10.11
C HIS A 33 3.96 -7.57 -9.13
N MET A 34 3.70 -6.35 -9.58
CA MET A 34 3.14 -5.27 -8.76
C MET A 34 1.59 -5.22 -8.82
N GLU A 35 0.96 -5.87 -9.79
CA GLU A 35 -0.50 -5.92 -9.95
C GLU A 35 -1.24 -6.35 -8.68
N PRO A 36 -0.78 -7.34 -7.88
CA PRO A 36 -1.48 -7.74 -6.67
C PRO A 36 -1.53 -6.66 -5.59
N TYR A 37 -0.68 -5.63 -5.65
CA TYR A 37 -0.65 -4.53 -4.68
C TYR A 37 -1.47 -3.32 -5.13
N VAL A 38 -1.91 -3.30 -6.39
CA VAL A 38 -2.79 -2.26 -6.92
C VAL A 38 -4.20 -2.45 -6.34
N TRP A 39 -4.77 -1.37 -5.82
CA TRP A 39 -6.15 -1.33 -5.36
C TRP A 39 -7.11 -0.90 -6.48
N LYS A 40 -6.78 0.18 -7.19
CA LYS A 40 -7.61 0.72 -8.27
C LYS A 40 -6.75 1.55 -9.23
N ARG A 41 -7.24 1.75 -10.46
CA ARG A 41 -6.69 2.71 -11.42
C ARG A 41 -7.56 3.96 -11.52
N ARG A 42 -6.94 5.14 -11.48
CA ARG A 42 -7.62 6.44 -11.66
C ARG A 42 -7.87 6.70 -13.15
N ALA A 43 -8.82 7.58 -13.48
CA ALA A 43 -9.10 8.00 -14.87
C ALA A 43 -7.85 8.56 -15.57
N ASP A 44 -6.96 9.21 -14.82
CA ASP A 44 -5.68 9.76 -15.30
C ASP A 44 -4.63 8.69 -15.66
N GLY A 45 -4.97 7.41 -15.45
CA GLY A 45 -4.13 6.25 -15.74
C GLY A 45 -3.18 5.84 -14.61
N VAL A 46 -3.11 6.60 -13.51
CA VAL A 46 -2.27 6.32 -12.34
C VAL A 46 -2.84 5.17 -11.50
N HIS A 47 -1.97 4.26 -11.06
CA HIS A 47 -2.33 3.16 -10.17
C HIS A 47 -2.31 3.62 -8.70
N ILE A 48 -3.39 3.30 -7.98
CA ILE A 48 -3.51 3.51 -6.54
C ILE A 48 -3.11 2.21 -5.84
N ILE A 49 -2.14 2.29 -4.94
CA ILE A 49 -1.56 1.16 -4.21
C ILE A 49 -2.34 0.94 -2.90
N ASN A 50 -2.55 -0.32 -2.52
CA ASN A 50 -3.19 -0.67 -1.27
C ASN A 50 -2.21 -0.49 -0.09
N ILE A 51 -2.46 0.54 0.73
CA ILE A 51 -1.64 0.86 1.90
C ILE A 51 -1.58 -0.28 2.92
N GLY A 52 -2.66 -1.03 3.10
CA GLY A 52 -2.68 -2.18 4.01
C GLY A 52 -1.69 -3.27 3.57
N LYS A 53 -1.65 -3.58 2.26
CA LYS A 53 -0.67 -4.52 1.71
C LYS A 53 0.76 -3.96 1.75
N THR A 54 0.92 -2.66 1.57
CA THR A 54 2.23 -1.99 1.72
C THR A 54 2.75 -2.13 3.14
N TRP A 55 1.89 -1.92 4.15
CA TRP A 55 2.28 -2.09 5.55
C TRP A 55 2.69 -3.52 5.88
N GLU A 56 1.94 -4.52 5.40
CA GLU A 56 2.31 -5.93 5.56
C GLU A 56 3.70 -6.24 5.00
N LYS A 57 4.10 -5.59 3.90
CA LYS A 57 5.43 -5.73 3.31
C LYS A 57 6.52 -5.02 4.09
N ILE A 58 6.24 -3.83 4.63
CA ILE A 58 7.16 -3.10 5.52
C ILE A 58 7.45 -3.95 6.76
N VAL A 59 6.42 -4.49 7.40
CA VAL A 59 6.55 -5.34 8.59
C VAL A 59 7.30 -6.65 8.27
N LEU A 60 7.07 -7.25 7.10
CA LEU A 60 7.79 -8.46 6.68
C LEU A 60 9.28 -8.21 6.42
N ALA A 61 9.65 -7.00 6.00
CA ALA A 61 11.03 -6.65 5.68
C ALA A 61 11.85 -6.19 6.89
N ALA A 62 11.19 -5.78 7.98
CA ALA A 62 11.80 -5.40 9.25
C ALA A 62 12.30 -6.63 10.02
#